data_AF-A0A385FZF6-F1
#
_entry.id   AF-A0A385FZF6-F1
#
_cell.length_a   1.000
_cell.length_b   1.000
_cell.length_c   1.000
_cell.angle_alpha   90.00
_cell.angle_beta   90.00
_cell.angle_gamma   90.00
#
_symmetry.space_group_name_H-M   'P 1'
#
loop_
_entity.id
_entity.type
_entity.pdbx_description
1 polymer ?
#
loop_
_entity_poly.entity_id
_entity_poly.type
_entity_poly.pdbx_seq_one_letter_code
_entity_poly.pdbx_strand_id
1 'polypeptide(L)'
;MKVLNNKGAVIELPNFSELLPKVESDDGRFSKPKNKISKEQRAELRLKFGGRCAYCGCPLPEKGWHADHVEPVRRDFEMVRGPAGSRVTHRARSTGKVMHPELHAIENLFPACAPCNLFKGALSVEGMRKEISRQVERARAYSVNFRTAERFGLIEVTEKPVVFWFEIHQATAQ
;
A
#
# COMPACT_ATOMS: atom_id res chain seq x y z
N MET A 1 -20.46 18.13 -25.95
CA MET A 1 -21.33 16.92 -25.99
C MET A 1 -22.77 17.37 -26.24
N LYS A 2 -23.53 16.68 -27.10
CA LYS A 2 -24.95 16.99 -27.35
C LYS A 2 -25.83 16.24 -26.34
N VAL A 3 -26.64 16.96 -25.58
CA VAL A 3 -27.57 16.38 -24.59
C VAL A 3 -28.97 16.93 -24.83
N LEU A 4 -30.00 16.14 -24.53
CA LEU A 4 -31.39 16.59 -24.62
C LEU A 4 -31.80 17.25 -23.31
N ASN A 5 -32.47 18.40 -23.37
CA ASN A 5 -33.11 18.96 -22.18
C ASN A 5 -34.47 18.32 -21.92
N ASN A 6 -35.08 18.69 -20.79
CA ASN A 6 -36.42 18.23 -20.38
C ASN A 6 -37.57 18.64 -21.32
N LYS A 7 -37.31 19.52 -22.30
CA LYS A 7 -38.25 19.90 -23.36
C LYS A 7 -37.91 19.24 -24.71
N GLY A 8 -37.00 18.26 -24.72
CA GLY A 8 -36.59 17.53 -25.93
C GLY A 8 -35.69 18.32 -26.89
N ALA A 9 -35.23 19.51 -26.53
CA ALA A 9 -34.32 20.29 -27.36
C ALA A 9 -32.88 19.79 -27.20
N VAL A 10 -32.16 19.66 -28.32
CA VAL A 10 -30.74 19.32 -28.32
C VAL A 10 -29.94 20.55 -27.88
N ILE A 11 -29.26 20.44 -26.75
CA ILE A 11 -28.34 21.46 -26.25
C ILE A 11 -26.91 20.96 -26.46
N GLU A 12 -26.08 21.81 -27.08
CA GLU A 12 -24.64 21.61 -27.14
C GLU A 12 -24.01 22.09 -25.82
N LEU A 13 -23.53 21.16 -25.00
CA LEU A 13 -22.71 21.50 -23.84
C LEU A 13 -21.28 21.80 -24.31
N PRO A 14 -20.69 22.93 -23.86
CA PRO A 14 -19.31 23.26 -24.16
C PRO A 14 -18.36 22.18 -23.64
N ASN A 15 -17.21 22.04 -24.29
CA ASN A 15 -16.20 21.08 -23.86
C ASN A 15 -15.48 21.60 -22.60
N PHE A 16 -16.07 21.37 -21.44
CA PHE A 16 -15.50 21.81 -20.16
C PHE A 16 -14.10 21.24 -19.87
N SER A 17 -13.60 20.22 -20.60
CA SER A 17 -12.21 19.78 -20.44
C SER A 17 -11.18 20.76 -20.98
N GLU A 18 -11.56 21.61 -21.92
CA GLU A 18 -10.70 22.67 -22.48
C GLU A 18 -10.74 23.95 -21.64
N LEU A 19 -11.81 24.13 -20.84
CA LEU A 19 -12.05 25.32 -20.02
C LEU A 19 -11.45 25.25 -18.62
N LEU A 20 -11.04 24.05 -18.17
CA LEU A 20 -10.35 23.89 -16.90
C LEU A 20 -8.84 23.99 -17.14
N PRO A 21 -8.18 25.09 -16.76
CA PRO A 21 -6.72 25.15 -16.83
C PRO A 21 -6.16 24.01 -15.98
N LYS A 22 -5.19 23.28 -16.53
CA LYS A 22 -4.36 22.38 -15.72
C LYS A 22 -3.69 23.25 -14.67
N VAL A 23 -4.04 23.06 -13.41
CA VAL A 23 -3.29 23.65 -12.31
C VAL A 23 -1.97 22.88 -12.25
N GLU A 24 -0.95 23.42 -12.92
CA GLU A 24 0.41 22.91 -12.80
C GLU A 24 0.98 23.43 -11.49
N SER A 25 0.94 22.60 -10.44
CA SER A 25 1.68 22.84 -9.22
C SER A 25 3.04 22.15 -9.34
N ASP A 26 3.96 22.73 -10.12
CA ASP A 26 5.35 22.28 -10.16
C ASP A 26 6.14 22.88 -9.00
N ASP A 27 5.79 22.47 -7.78
CA ASP A 27 6.53 22.84 -6.57
C ASP A 27 7.79 21.99 -6.37
N GLY A 28 8.15 21.16 -7.36
CA GLY A 28 9.34 20.30 -7.33
C GLY A 28 9.32 19.18 -6.30
N ARG A 29 8.23 19.01 -5.52
CA ARG A 29 8.17 18.00 -4.43
C ARG A 29 8.16 16.57 -4.93
N PHE A 30 7.75 16.34 -6.17
CA PHE A 30 7.62 15.01 -6.77
C PHE A 30 8.52 14.85 -7.98
N SER A 31 9.32 13.80 -7.99
CA SER A 31 10.25 13.48 -9.09
C SER A 31 10.21 12.00 -9.45
N LYS A 32 10.70 11.66 -10.65
CA LYS A 32 10.73 10.26 -11.09
C LYS A 32 11.85 9.51 -10.35
N PRO A 33 11.57 8.34 -9.75
CA PRO A 33 12.60 7.56 -9.10
C PRO A 33 13.56 6.98 -10.14
N LYS A 34 14.85 7.01 -9.83
CA LYS A 34 15.91 6.58 -10.76
C LYS A 34 16.09 5.06 -10.79
N ASN A 35 15.71 4.35 -9.72
CA ASN A 35 16.12 2.96 -9.52
C ASN A 35 14.94 1.99 -9.60
N LYS A 36 15.13 0.94 -10.41
CA LYS A 36 14.31 -0.27 -10.43
C LYS A 36 15.22 -1.44 -10.12
N ILE A 37 14.85 -2.25 -9.12
CA ILE A 37 15.65 -3.42 -8.73
C ILE A 37 15.72 -4.45 -9.87
N SER A 38 16.88 -5.05 -10.06
CA SER A 38 17.10 -6.15 -11.02
C SER A 38 16.47 -7.45 -10.53
N LYS A 39 16.46 -8.49 -11.38
CA LYS A 39 15.96 -9.82 -10.97
C LYS A 39 16.88 -10.47 -9.94
N GLU A 40 18.18 -10.27 -10.10
CA GLU A 40 19.25 -10.76 -9.23
C GLU A 40 19.14 -10.09 -7.86
N GLN A 41 19.05 -8.75 -7.82
CA GLN A 41 18.81 -7.99 -6.59
C GLN A 41 17.51 -8.40 -5.91
N ARG A 42 16.47 -8.72 -6.68
CA ARG A 42 15.20 -9.22 -6.13
C ARG A 42 15.37 -10.61 -5.50
N ALA A 43 16.18 -11.48 -6.09
CA ALA A 43 16.47 -12.80 -5.53
C ALA A 43 17.28 -12.69 -4.23
N GLU A 44 18.29 -11.83 -4.19
CA GLU A 44 19.07 -11.50 -2.98
C GLU A 44 18.17 -10.89 -1.90
N LEU A 45 17.32 -9.93 -2.26
CA LEU A 45 16.37 -9.31 -1.35
C LEU A 45 15.44 -10.34 -0.69
N ARG A 46 14.98 -11.35 -1.45
CA ARG A 46 14.15 -12.44 -0.89
C ARG A 46 14.89 -13.19 0.23
N LEU A 47 16.19 -13.37 0.07
CA LEU A 47 17.04 -14.13 0.99
C LEU A 47 17.61 -13.27 2.13
N LYS A 48 17.46 -11.94 2.08
CA LYS A 48 17.97 -10.97 3.08
C LYS A 48 17.66 -11.36 4.54
N PHE A 49 16.49 -11.96 4.79
CA PHE A 49 16.09 -12.46 6.11
C PHE A 49 15.79 -13.96 6.11
N GLY A 50 16.63 -14.75 5.44
CA GLY A 50 16.53 -16.21 5.44
C GLY A 50 15.35 -16.75 4.63
N GLY A 51 14.94 -16.04 3.56
CA GLY A 51 13.83 -16.48 2.71
C GLY A 51 12.45 -16.35 3.35
N ARG A 52 12.31 -15.48 4.37
CA ARG A 52 11.08 -15.26 5.12
C ARG A 52 10.61 -13.81 5.03
N CYS A 53 9.30 -13.61 5.24
CA CYS A 53 8.70 -12.30 5.33
C CYS A 53 9.35 -11.54 6.48
N ALA A 54 9.90 -10.35 6.21
CA ALA A 54 10.55 -9.51 7.21
C ALA A 54 9.64 -9.18 8.39
N TYR A 55 8.31 -9.16 8.19
CA TYR A 55 7.34 -8.84 9.22
C TYR A 55 6.87 -10.08 10.00
N CYS A 56 6.04 -10.93 9.40
CA CYS A 56 5.44 -12.07 10.11
C CYS A 56 6.29 -13.34 10.15
N GLY A 57 7.42 -13.39 9.43
CA GLY A 57 8.31 -14.56 9.42
C GLY A 57 7.82 -15.77 8.62
N CYS A 58 6.70 -15.67 7.91
CA CYS A 58 6.26 -16.77 7.06
C CYS A 58 7.26 -17.04 5.92
N PRO A 59 7.44 -18.29 5.46
CA PRO A 59 8.28 -18.60 4.32
C PRO A 59 7.81 -17.86 3.06
N LEU A 60 8.74 -17.28 2.31
CA LEU A 60 8.42 -16.59 1.06
C LEU A 60 8.53 -17.54 -0.13
N PRO A 61 7.45 -17.70 -0.92
CA PRO A 61 7.51 -18.43 -2.19
C PRO A 61 8.44 -17.73 -3.19
N GLU A 62 8.77 -18.41 -4.29
CA GLU A 62 9.57 -17.80 -5.36
C GLU A 62 8.91 -16.56 -5.98
N LYS A 63 7.58 -16.57 -6.09
CA LYS A 63 6.75 -15.51 -6.70
C LYS A 63 5.58 -15.14 -5.77
N GLY A 64 5.07 -13.92 -5.89
CA GLY A 64 3.90 -13.46 -5.12
C GLY A 64 4.22 -12.75 -3.80
N TRP A 65 5.49 -12.47 -3.52
CA TRP A 65 5.94 -11.59 -2.44
C TRP A 65 6.30 -10.20 -2.99
N HIS A 66 6.38 -9.19 -2.14
CA HIS A 66 6.63 -7.80 -2.50
C HIS A 66 7.92 -7.26 -1.87
N ALA A 67 8.60 -6.39 -2.61
CA ALA A 67 9.67 -5.55 -2.06
C ALA A 67 8.99 -4.33 -1.43
N ASP A 68 8.83 -4.40 -0.11
CA ASP A 68 8.18 -3.37 0.68
C ASP A 68 9.17 -2.27 1.06
N HIS A 69 8.72 -1.02 1.06
CA HIS A 69 9.54 0.10 1.50
C HIS A 69 9.32 0.29 3.01
N VAL A 70 10.37 0.11 3.80
CA VAL A 70 10.34 0.24 5.27
C VAL A 70 9.87 1.64 5.64
N GLU A 71 10.54 2.65 5.07
CA GLU A 71 10.03 4.01 4.99
C GLU A 71 9.17 4.17 3.72
N PRO A 72 7.86 4.46 3.87
CA PRO A 72 6.92 4.42 2.76
C PRO A 72 7.13 5.57 1.78
N VAL A 73 7.15 5.24 0.48
CA VAL A 73 7.23 6.23 -0.59
C VAL A 73 5.85 6.74 -0.98
N ARG A 74 5.66 8.06 -0.92
CA ARG A 74 4.42 8.73 -1.35
C ARG A 74 4.43 8.96 -2.84
N ARG A 75 3.45 8.38 -3.53
CA ARG A 75 3.32 8.45 -4.99
C ARG A 75 2.36 9.56 -5.39
N ASP A 76 2.68 10.22 -6.49
CA ASP A 76 1.85 11.26 -7.09
C ASP A 76 0.78 10.66 -8.00
N PHE A 77 -0.41 11.25 -7.95
CA PHE A 77 -1.57 10.85 -8.73
C PHE A 77 -2.25 12.08 -9.29
N GLU A 78 -2.55 12.03 -10.57
CA GLU A 78 -3.36 13.04 -11.24
C GLU A 78 -4.78 12.52 -11.44
N MET A 79 -5.76 13.40 -11.27
CA MET A 79 -7.16 13.09 -11.55
C MET A 79 -7.42 13.31 -13.04
N VAL A 80 -7.68 12.23 -13.78
CA VAL A 80 -7.99 12.29 -15.21
C VAL A 80 -9.44 11.94 -15.46
N ARG A 81 -10.06 12.59 -16.45
CA ARG A 81 -11.44 12.29 -16.85
C ARG A 81 -11.54 10.84 -17.33
N GLY A 82 -12.62 10.15 -16.92
CA GLY A 82 -12.94 8.82 -17.39
C GLY A 82 -13.24 8.81 -18.89
N PRO A 83 -12.99 7.70 -19.60
CA PRO A 83 -13.42 7.55 -21.00
C PRO A 83 -14.93 7.77 -21.16
N ALA A 84 -15.37 8.28 -22.32
CA ALA A 84 -16.79 8.43 -22.61
C ALA A 84 -17.53 7.09 -22.47
N GLY A 85 -18.64 7.07 -21.72
CA GLY A 85 -19.37 5.85 -21.38
C GLY A 85 -18.89 5.12 -20.12
N SER A 86 -17.85 5.61 -19.44
CA SER A 86 -17.45 5.09 -18.12
C SER A 86 -18.48 5.44 -17.05
N ARG A 87 -18.65 4.54 -16.07
CA ARG A 87 -19.47 4.79 -14.86
C ARG A 87 -18.87 5.84 -13.92
N VAL A 88 -17.61 6.22 -14.13
CA VAL A 88 -16.88 7.17 -13.27
C VAL A 88 -16.47 8.40 -14.09
N THR A 89 -16.72 9.59 -13.54
CA THR A 89 -16.40 10.86 -14.20
C THR A 89 -14.90 11.12 -14.23
N HIS A 90 -14.18 10.73 -13.17
CA HIS A 90 -12.73 10.88 -13.03
C HIS A 90 -12.13 9.61 -12.44
N ARG A 91 -10.87 9.32 -12.79
CA ARG A 91 -10.04 8.26 -12.20
C ARG A 91 -8.68 8.81 -11.81
N ALA A 92 -8.12 8.31 -10.72
CA ALA A 92 -6.73 8.58 -10.38
C ALA A 92 -5.81 7.83 -11.35
N ARG A 93 -4.86 8.54 -11.97
CA ARG A 93 -3.79 7.99 -12.79
C ARG A 93 -2.48 8.25 -12.06
N SER A 94 -1.66 7.21 -11.87
CA SER A 94 -0.31 7.39 -11.34
C SER A 94 0.53 8.16 -12.35
N THR A 95 1.19 9.24 -11.91
CA THR A 95 2.12 10.02 -12.74
C THR A 95 3.50 9.37 -12.81
N GLY A 96 3.74 8.36 -11.96
CA GLY A 96 5.05 7.72 -11.79
C GLY A 96 6.06 8.57 -11.02
N LYS A 97 5.69 9.80 -10.61
CA LYS A 97 6.51 10.63 -9.73
C LYS A 97 6.25 10.27 -8.26
N VAL A 98 7.24 10.49 -7.42
CA VAL A 98 7.19 10.21 -5.98
C VAL A 98 7.81 11.36 -5.19
N MET A 99 7.35 11.57 -3.96
CA MET A 99 8.10 12.36 -3.00
C MET A 99 9.27 11.53 -2.48
N HIS A 100 10.42 12.16 -2.28
CA HIS A 100 11.63 11.50 -1.77
C HIS A 100 12.07 10.29 -2.60
N PRO A 101 12.49 10.49 -3.87
CA PRO A 101 12.92 9.40 -4.76
C PRO A 101 14.09 8.57 -4.20
N GLU A 102 14.90 9.14 -3.30
CA GLU A 102 15.98 8.48 -2.57
C GLU A 102 15.52 7.29 -1.74
N LEU A 103 14.26 7.27 -1.30
CA LEU A 103 13.69 6.17 -0.53
C LEU A 103 13.47 4.88 -1.36
N HIS A 104 13.64 4.93 -2.68
CA HIS A 104 13.68 3.74 -3.55
C HIS A 104 15.02 2.97 -3.49
N ALA A 105 15.87 3.27 -2.51
CA ALA A 105 17.11 2.57 -2.24
C ALA A 105 16.87 1.12 -1.77
N ILE A 106 17.76 0.19 -2.15
CA ILE A 106 17.64 -1.25 -1.84
C ILE A 106 17.72 -1.52 -0.33
N GLU A 107 18.40 -0.64 0.40
CA GLU A 107 18.56 -0.67 1.84
C GLU A 107 17.21 -0.50 2.55
N ASN A 108 16.36 0.38 1.99
CA ASN A 108 14.99 0.64 2.46
C ASN A 108 13.98 -0.43 2.02
N LEU A 109 14.42 -1.45 1.26
CA LEU A 109 13.55 -2.54 0.81
C LEU A 109 13.67 -3.76 1.70
N PHE A 110 12.53 -4.25 2.19
CA PHE A 110 12.37 -5.50 2.91
C PHE A 110 11.49 -6.49 2.11
N PRO A 111 11.80 -7.80 2.12
CA PRO A 111 10.94 -8.80 1.51
C PRO A 111 9.70 -9.05 2.38
N ALA A 112 8.51 -8.84 1.84
CA ALA A 112 7.25 -8.98 2.57
C ALA A 112 6.25 -9.88 1.84
N CYS A 113 5.48 -10.67 2.58
CA CYS A 113 4.33 -11.37 2.02
C CYS A 113 3.21 -10.38 1.66
N ALA A 114 2.33 -10.76 0.72
CA ALA A 114 1.23 -9.89 0.28
C ALA A 114 0.34 -9.37 1.43
N PRO A 115 -0.12 -10.19 2.40
CA PRO A 115 -0.91 -9.69 3.52
C PRO A 115 -0.19 -8.62 4.35
N CYS A 116 1.08 -8.83 4.70
CA CYS A 116 1.83 -7.86 5.50
C CYS A 116 2.11 -6.57 4.74
N ASN A 117 2.49 -6.65 3.46
CA ASN A 117 2.73 -5.46 2.63
C ASN A 117 1.44 -4.63 2.46
N LEU A 118 0.32 -5.29 2.18
CA LEU A 118 -0.98 -4.63 2.06
C LEU A 118 -1.43 -4.01 3.39
N PHE A 119 -1.23 -4.72 4.50
CA PHE A 119 -1.55 -4.22 5.84
C PHE A 119 -0.69 -3.02 6.23
N LYS A 120 0.62 -3.07 5.97
CA LYS A 120 1.54 -1.97 6.26
C LYS A 120 1.14 -0.71 5.48
N GLY A 121 0.87 -0.83 4.19
CA GLY A 121 0.49 0.30 3.34
C GLY A 121 1.51 1.45 3.46
N ALA A 122 1.06 2.59 3.99
CA ALA A 122 1.89 3.77 4.23
C ALA A 122 2.29 3.96 5.71
N LEU A 123 2.11 2.96 6.55
CA LEU A 123 2.53 2.99 7.95
C LEU A 123 4.05 2.86 8.06
N SER A 124 4.62 3.49 9.08
CA SER A 124 5.96 3.16 9.57
C SER A 124 5.97 1.77 10.21
N VAL A 125 7.16 1.22 10.46
CA VAL A 125 7.31 -0.06 11.17
C VAL A 125 6.62 -0.03 12.54
N GLU A 126 6.84 1.03 13.33
CA GLU A 126 6.19 1.19 14.63
C GLU A 126 4.68 1.46 14.52
N GLY A 127 4.25 2.17 13.46
CA GLY A 127 2.83 2.31 13.15
C GLY A 127 2.18 0.95 12.89
N MET A 128 2.81 0.11 12.07
CA MET A 128 2.35 -1.25 11.80
C MET A 128 2.32 -2.09 13.08
N ARG A 129 3.35 -2.00 13.93
CA ARG A 129 3.41 -2.73 15.22
C ARG A 129 2.22 -2.39 16.11
N LYS A 130 1.94 -1.10 16.28
CA LYS A 130 0.80 -0.59 17.06
C LYS A 130 -0.55 -1.02 16.48
N GLU A 131 -0.67 -1.05 15.16
CA GLU A 131 -1.91 -1.49 14.51
C GLU A 131 -2.12 -3.00 14.65
N ILE A 132 -1.06 -3.82 14.63
CA ILE A 132 -1.13 -5.26 14.90
C ILE A 132 -1.48 -5.53 16.36
N SER A 133 -0.89 -4.81 17.31
CA SER A 133 -1.15 -5.04 18.75
C SER A 133 -2.61 -4.82 19.14
N ARG A 134 -3.34 -4.02 18.37
CA ARG A 134 -4.77 -3.73 18.57
C ARG A 134 -5.71 -4.76 17.93
N GLN A 135 -5.19 -5.73 17.17
CA GLN A 135 -6.06 -6.64 16.40
C GLN A 135 -6.94 -7.53 17.28
N VAL A 136 -6.41 -7.99 18.41
CA VAL A 136 -7.18 -8.81 19.35
C VAL A 136 -8.33 -8.01 19.97
N GLU A 137 -8.03 -6.79 20.45
CA GLU A 137 -9.04 -5.87 20.99
C GLU A 137 -10.15 -5.59 19.97
N ARG A 138 -9.77 -5.27 18.73
CA ARG A 138 -10.71 -5.02 17.63
C ARG A 138 -11.55 -6.25 17.30
N ALA A 139 -10.93 -7.43 17.22
CA ALA A 139 -11.64 -8.68 16.95
C ALA A 139 -12.67 -8.97 18.05
N ARG A 140 -12.31 -8.80 19.32
CA ARG A 140 -13.23 -8.95 20.46
C ARG A 140 -14.36 -7.92 20.43
N ALA A 141 -14.08 -6.67 20.06
CA ALA A 141 -15.09 -5.60 19.99
C ALA A 141 -16.13 -5.85 18.89
N TYR A 142 -15.70 -6.26 17.69
CA TYR A 142 -16.58 -6.29 16.52
C TYR A 142 -17.11 -7.68 16.12
N SER A 143 -16.48 -8.79 16.57
CA SER A 143 -16.89 -10.14 16.18
C SER A 143 -17.62 -10.88 17.29
N VAL A 144 -18.91 -11.18 17.06
CA VAL A 144 -19.69 -12.08 17.94
C VAL A 144 -19.05 -13.46 17.98
N ASN A 145 -18.57 -13.97 16.84
CA ASN A 145 -17.92 -15.27 16.75
C ASN A 145 -16.67 -15.34 17.64
N PHE A 146 -15.87 -14.27 17.67
CA PHE A 146 -14.69 -14.20 18.54
C PHE A 146 -15.08 -14.28 20.02
N ARG A 147 -16.07 -13.49 20.46
CA ARG A 147 -16.56 -13.51 21.84
C ARG A 147 -17.19 -14.84 22.23
N THR A 148 -17.90 -15.49 21.31
CA THR A 148 -18.47 -16.83 21.53
C THR A 148 -17.34 -17.85 21.67
N ALA A 149 -16.38 -17.89 20.74
CA ALA A 149 -15.24 -18.80 20.82
C ALA A 149 -14.46 -18.62 22.14
N GLU A 150 -14.23 -17.37 22.57
CA GLU A 150 -13.58 -17.05 23.84
C GLU A 150 -14.39 -17.55 25.05
N ARG A 151 -15.72 -17.30 25.08
CA ARG A 151 -16.60 -17.76 26.17
C ARG A 151 -16.60 -19.29 26.34
N PHE A 152 -16.51 -20.02 25.24
CA PHE A 152 -16.47 -21.48 25.25
C PHE A 152 -15.04 -22.05 25.34
N GLY A 153 -14.02 -21.20 25.52
CA GLY A 153 -12.62 -21.63 25.67
C GLY A 153 -12.00 -22.22 24.38
N LEU A 154 -12.57 -21.92 23.21
CA LEU A 154 -12.03 -22.37 21.92
C LEU A 154 -10.83 -21.53 21.46
N ILE A 155 -10.64 -20.35 22.05
CA ILE A 155 -9.50 -19.47 21.83
C ILE A 155 -9.04 -18.88 23.16
N GLU A 156 -7.75 -18.58 23.25
CA GLU A 156 -7.13 -17.88 24.38
C GLU A 156 -6.46 -16.59 23.88
N VAL A 157 -6.61 -15.50 24.61
CA VAL A 157 -5.94 -14.24 24.31
C VAL A 157 -4.59 -14.19 24.98
N THR A 158 -3.53 -14.06 24.16
CA THR A 158 -2.17 -13.92 24.65
C THR A 158 -1.67 -12.49 24.47
N GLU A 159 -1.32 -11.83 25.57
CA GLU A 159 -0.68 -10.52 25.55
C GLU A 159 0.83 -10.68 25.38
N LYS A 160 1.29 -10.56 24.14
CA LYS A 160 2.71 -10.58 23.78
C LYS A 160 3.07 -9.35 22.96
N PRO A 161 4.27 -8.79 23.13
CA PRO A 161 4.75 -7.74 22.25
C PRO A 161 4.83 -8.29 20.82
N VAL A 162 4.39 -7.47 19.86
CA VAL A 162 4.58 -7.79 18.44
C VAL A 162 6.07 -7.60 18.14
N VAL A 163 6.74 -8.67 17.75
CA VAL A 163 8.14 -8.68 17.32
C VAL A 163 8.18 -9.09 15.85
N PHE A 164 8.89 -8.33 15.02
CA PHE A 164 9.01 -8.64 13.60
C PHE A 164 10.16 -9.61 13.34
N TRP A 165 10.01 -10.41 12.29
CA TRP A 165 11.02 -11.42 11.93
C TRP A 165 12.40 -10.82 11.63
N PHE A 166 12.47 -9.65 10.99
CA PHE A 166 13.76 -9.01 10.69
C PHE A 166 14.53 -8.68 11.98
N GLU A 167 13.85 -8.34 13.07
CA GLU A 167 14.45 -8.03 14.38
C GLU A 167 15.05 -9.29 14.99
N ILE A 168 14.28 -10.39 14.95
CA ILE A 168 14.72 -11.70 15.44
C ILE A 168 15.94 -12.17 14.65
N HIS A 169 15.86 -12.12 13.31
CA HIS A 169 16.91 -12.57 12.41
C HIS A 169 18.21 -11.75 12.57
N GLN A 170 18.10 -10.44 12.83
CA GLN A 170 19.27 -9.61 13.08
C GLN A 170 19.92 -9.92 14.43
N ALA A 171 19.11 -10.23 15.46
CA ALA A 171 19.62 -10.60 16.78
C ALA A 171 20.30 -11.97 16.81
N THR A 172 19.85 -12.94 16.01
CA THR A 172 20.47 -14.29 15.92
C THR A 172 21.65 -14.37 14.96
N ALA A 173 21.85 -13.37 14.10
CA ALA A 173 22.99 -13.30 13.19
C ALA A 173 24.22 -12.61 13.80
N GLN A 174 24.11 -12.12 15.05
CA GLN A 174 25.21 -11.60 15.88
C GLN A 174 25.75 -12.70 16.79
#